data_AF-A0A949MSR3-F1
#
_entry.id   AF-A0A949MSR3-F1
#
_cell.length_a   1.000
_cell.length_b   1.000
_cell.length_c   1.000
_cell.angle_alpha   90.00
_cell.angle_beta   90.00
_cell.angle_gamma   90.00
#
_symmetry.space_group_name_H-M   'P 1'
#
loop_
_entity.id
_entity.type
_entity.pdbx_description
1 polymer ?
#
loop_
_entity_poly.entity_id
_entity_poly.type
_entity_poly.pdbx_seq_one_letter_code
_entity_poly.pdbx_strand_id
1 'polypeptide(L)' 'MTAIGENVFLDLKNHSFNITAETKIPSGGASGVLIAQAGKFGGWSFYLKDGKPVYSYNFLGEKEYYIFSRYD' A
#
# COMPACT_ATOMS: atom_id res chain seq x y z
N MET A 1 -11.96 12.38 19.77
CA MET A 1 -11.21 11.32 19.06
C MET A 1 -9.74 11.58 19.29
N THR A 2 -9.06 10.77 20.10
CA THR A 2 -7.60 10.88 20.27
C THR A 2 -6.97 10.16 19.08
N ALA A 3 -6.28 10.90 18.22
CA ALA A 3 -5.59 10.29 17.09
C ALA A 3 -4.51 9.33 17.58
N ILE A 4 -4.30 8.26 16.82
CA ILE A 4 -3.17 7.37 17.01
C ILE A 4 -1.92 8.09 16.49
N GLY A 5 -0.91 8.28 17.34
CA GLY A 5 0.33 8.96 16.97
C GLY A 5 1.09 8.20 15.89
N GLU A 6 1.79 8.90 15.01
CA GLU A 6 2.54 8.27 13.91
C GLU A 6 3.58 7.25 14.40
N ASN A 7 4.10 7.45 15.62
CA ASN A 7 5.10 6.63 16.28
C ASN A 7 4.65 5.22 16.65
N VAL A 8 3.37 4.88 16.52
CA VAL A 8 2.90 3.50 16.75
C VAL A 8 2.80 2.67 15.47
N PHE A 9 3.12 3.26 14.32
CA PHE A 9 3.23 2.55 13.05
C PHE A 9 4.70 2.29 12.70
N LEU A 10 4.93 1.46 11.68
CA LEU A 10 6.28 1.27 11.13
C LEU A 10 6.78 2.60 10.56
N ASP A 11 7.97 3.03 10.98
CA ASP A 11 8.61 4.19 10.38
C ASP A 11 9.28 3.80 9.07
N LEU A 12 8.65 4.17 7.96
CA LEU A 12 9.14 3.92 6.61
C LEU A 12 9.59 5.21 5.91
N LYS A 13 9.56 6.35 6.60
CA LYS A 13 9.89 7.65 6.00
C LYS A 13 11.37 7.67 5.65
N ASN A 14 11.70 8.00 4.41
CA ASN A 14 13.09 8.08 3.92
C ASN A 14 13.90 6.78 4.09
N HIS A 15 13.21 5.64 4.19
CA HIS A 15 13.83 4.32 4.30
C HIS A 15 13.42 3.45 3.12
N SER A 16 14.37 2.73 2.56
CA SER A 16 14.08 1.63 1.64
C SER A 16 13.46 0.48 2.42
N PHE A 17 12.41 -0.13 1.88
CA PHE A 17 11.75 -1.28 2.48
C PHE A 17 11.28 -2.26 1.41
N ASN A 18 11.01 -3.49 1.84
CA ASN A 18 10.44 -4.54 1.01
C ASN A 18 9.12 -5.01 1.61
N ILE A 19 8.16 -5.34 0.75
CA ILE A 19 6.90 -5.98 1.15
C ILE A 19 6.92 -7.40 0.57
N THR A 20 6.77 -8.39 1.43
CA THR A 20 6.55 -9.79 1.04
C THR A 20 5.17 -10.21 1.53
N ALA A 21 4.35 -10.75 0.63
CA ALA A 21 3.01 -11.21 0.97
C ALA A 21 2.77 -12.59 0.36
N GLU A 22 2.40 -13.55 1.20
CA GLU A 22 1.84 -14.83 0.76
C GLU A 22 0.33 -14.69 0.67
N THR A 23 -0.24 -14.99 -0.51
CA THR A 23 -1.68 -14.82 -0.75
C THR A 23 -2.26 -16.03 -1.43
N LYS A 24 -3.51 -16.37 -1.09
CA LYS A 24 -4.29 -17.39 -1.79
C LYS A 24 -5.29 -16.70 -2.71
N ILE A 25 -5.04 -16.79 -4.02
CA ILE A 25 -5.91 -16.19 -5.03
C ILE A 25 -6.98 -17.21 -5.44
N PRO A 26 -8.29 -16.88 -5.34
CA PRO A 26 -9.35 -17.78 -5.78
C PRO A 26 -9.42 -17.89 -7.31
N SER A 27 -10.13 -18.92 -7.80
CA SER A 27 -10.45 -19.04 -9.23
C SER A 27 -11.26 -17.82 -9.68
N GLY A 28 -10.77 -17.11 -10.71
CA GLY A 28 -11.34 -15.85 -11.16
C GLY A 28 -10.53 -14.60 -10.78
N GLY A 29 -9.44 -14.76 -10.03
CA GLY A 29 -8.54 -13.66 -9.66
C GLY A 29 -8.98 -12.91 -8.41
N ALA A 30 -8.27 -11.82 -8.07
CA ALA A 30 -8.58 -10.99 -6.92
C ALA A 30 -8.22 -9.52 -7.18
N SER A 31 -9.02 -8.62 -6.60
CA SER A 31 -8.77 -7.19 -6.54
C SER A 31 -9.09 -6.70 -5.14
N GLY A 32 -8.22 -5.87 -4.56
CA GLY A 32 -8.40 -5.35 -3.21
C GLY A 32 -7.10 -5.08 -2.46
N VAL A 33 -7.23 -4.39 -1.33
CA VAL A 33 -6.10 -3.99 -0.48
C VAL A 33 -5.55 -5.18 0.28
N LEU A 34 -4.23 -5.39 0.19
CA LEU A 34 -3.49 -6.36 1.01
C LEU A 34 -3.01 -5.70 2.31
N ILE A 35 -2.45 -4.49 2.19
CA ILE A 35 -2.04 -3.66 3.32
C ILE A 35 -2.17 -2.18 2.96
N ALA A 36 -2.54 -1.38 3.96
CA ALA A 36 -2.50 0.07 3.89
C ALA A 36 -1.97 0.61 5.22
N GLN A 37 -1.04 1.55 5.12
CA GLN A 37 -0.61 2.36 6.25
C GLN A 37 -0.76 3.82 5.85
N ALA A 38 -1.74 4.48 6.45
CA ALA A 38 -2.09 5.84 6.13
C ALA A 38 -2.51 6.62 7.38
N GLY A 39 -2.27 7.93 7.34
CA GLY A 39 -2.86 8.90 8.24
C GLY A 39 -3.97 9.69 7.53
N LYS A 40 -4.42 10.76 8.17
CA LYS A 40 -5.49 11.64 7.62
C LYS A 40 -5.15 12.24 6.25
N PHE A 41 -3.86 12.47 5.99
CA PHE A 41 -3.44 13.29 4.85
C PHE A 41 -2.64 12.54 3.80
N GLY A 42 -2.12 11.35 4.10
CA GLY A 42 -1.31 10.60 3.15
C GLY A 42 -0.91 9.24 3.69
N GLY A 43 -0.12 8.52 2.93
CA GLY A 43 0.27 7.14 3.25
C GLY A 43 0.52 6.32 2.01
N TRP A 44 0.58 5.00 2.19
CA TRP A 44 0.78 4.06 1.11
C TRP A 44 -0.14 2.85 1.24
N SER A 45 -0.35 2.18 0.11
CA SER A 45 -1.06 0.91 0.08
C SER A 45 -0.45 -0.02 -0.96
N PHE A 46 -0.42 -1.30 -0.62
CA PHE A 46 -0.11 -2.40 -1.53
C PHE A 46 -1.36 -3.26 -1.70
N TYR A 47 -1.76 -3.47 -2.95
CA TYR A 47 -3.05 -4.03 -3.30
C TYR A 47 -2.99 -4.79 -4.63
N LEU A 48 -4.02 -5.57 -4.91
CA LEU A 48 -4.25 -6.17 -6.21
C LEU A 48 -5.25 -5.34 -6.99
N LYS A 49 -4.93 -5.05 -8.26
CA LYS A 49 -5.83 -4.45 -9.23
C LYS A 49 -5.87 -5.36 -10.45
N ASP A 50 -7.05 -5.92 -10.73
CA ASP A 50 -7.26 -6.86 -11.82
C ASP A 50 -6.30 -8.06 -11.75
N GLY A 51 -6.11 -8.60 -10.54
CA GLY A 51 -5.18 -9.70 -10.27
C GLY A 51 -3.71 -9.30 -10.17
N LYS A 52 -3.34 -8.05 -10.51
CA LYS A 52 -1.94 -7.61 -10.57
C LYS A 52 -1.55 -6.79 -9.34
N PRO A 53 -0.37 -7.03 -8.75
CA PRO A 53 0.15 -6.21 -7.66
C PRO A 53 0.37 -4.75 -8.07
N VAL A 54 -0.07 -3.84 -7.21
CA VAL A 54 0.13 -2.39 -7.32
C VAL A 54 0.54 -1.82 -5.97
N TYR A 55 1.55 -0.98 -5.99
CA TYR A 55 1.91 -0.12 -4.87
C TYR A 55 1.51 1.33 -5.19
N SER A 56 0.94 2.02 -4.21
CA SER A 56 0.63 3.44 -4.28
C SER A 56 1.19 4.18 -3.08
N TYR A 57 1.66 5.40 -3.31
CA TYR A 57 2.07 6.34 -2.27
C TYR A 57 1.42 7.69 -2.52
N ASN A 58 0.67 8.17 -1.54
CA ASN A 58 0.06 9.50 -1.51
C ASN A 58 0.87 10.40 -0.58
N PHE A 59 1.51 11.41 -1.17
CA PHE A 59 2.23 12.46 -0.46
C PHE A 59 1.28 13.61 -0.13
N LEU A 60 0.66 13.54 1.04
CA LEU A 60 -0.15 14.62 1.65
C LEU A 60 -1.31 15.14 0.77
N GLY A 61 -1.81 14.33 -0.18
CA GLY A 61 -2.78 14.75 -1.18
C GLY A 61 -2.24 15.65 -2.28
N GLU A 62 -0.97 16.04 -2.25
CA GLU A 62 -0.34 16.88 -3.28
C GLU A 62 0.10 16.05 -4.49
N LYS A 63 0.63 14.85 -4.24
CA LYS A 63 1.13 13.95 -5.29
C LYS A 63 0.83 12.50 -4.98
N GLU A 64 0.56 11.76 -6.03
CA GLU A 64 0.38 10.31 -5.98
C GLU A 64 1.39 9.62 -6.89
N TYR A 65 1.97 8.55 -6.37
CA TYR A 65 2.97 7.74 -7.05
C TYR A 65 2.46 6.30 -7.12
N TYR A 66 2.70 5.64 -8.25
CA TYR A 66 2.26 4.27 -8.49
C TYR A 66 3.42 3.43 -9.01
N ILE A 67 3.51 2.19 -8.54
CA ILE A 67 4.34 1.16 -9.12
C ILE A 67 3.43 -0.01 -9.47
N PHE A 68 3.34 -0.32 -10.76
CA PHE A 68 2.58 -1.46 -11.27
C PHE A 68 3.50 -2.66 -11.47
N SER A 69 2.97 -3.87 -11.31
CA SER A 69 3.64 -5.10 -11.74
C SER A 69 4.12 -4.95 -13.19
N ARG A 70 5.35 -5.43 -13.45
CA ARG A 70 5.94 -5.48 -14.79
C ARG A 70 5.59 -6.75 -15.56
N TYR A 71 4.89 -7.68 -14.90
CA TYR A 71 4.55 -8.99 -15.45
C TYR A 71 3.03 -9.15 -15.53
N ASP A 72 2.61 -9.86 -16.58
CA ASP A 72 1.22 -10.23 -16.84
C ASP A 72 0.78 -11.49 -16.07
#